data_AF-A0A0H5Q3H2-F1
#
_entry.id   AF-A0A0H5Q3H2-F1
#
_cell.length_a   1.000
_cell.length_b   1.000
_cell.length_c   1.000
_cell.angle_alpha   90.00
_cell.angle_beta   90.00
_cell.angle_gamma   90.00
#
_symmetry.space_group_name_H-M   'P 1'
#
loop_
_entity.id
_entity.type
_entity.pdbx_description
1 polymer ?
#
loop_
_entity_poly.entity_id
_entity_poly.type
_entity_poly.pdbx_seq_one_letter_code
_entity_poly.pdbx_strand_id
1 'polypeptide(L)'
;MPYQPEKHRLETVTFHLKVPTAVTGPEATLRVSGRSSRQRGDLWTYAEVWERQDPTRDLSPVDALHWIALAVWQDRPTSTSQLNRSLRGEPPWEQLTLC
;
A
#
# COMPACT_ATOMS: atom_id res chain seq x y z
N MET A 1 5.87 30.88 18.46
CA MET A 1 5.08 29.77 17.86
C MET A 1 6.03 28.59 17.71
N PRO A 2 5.85 27.46 18.42
CA PRO A 2 6.71 26.30 18.19
C PRO A 2 6.46 25.77 16.76
N TYR A 3 7.53 25.55 16.01
CA TYR A 3 7.50 24.91 14.69
C TYR A 3 7.05 23.46 14.88
N GLN A 4 5.81 23.15 14.50
CA GLN A 4 5.39 21.78 14.30
C GLN A 4 5.67 21.44 12.84
N PRO A 5 6.58 20.50 12.52
CA PRO A 5 6.70 20.02 11.16
C PRO A 5 5.32 19.50 10.74
N GLU A 6 4.83 19.94 9.58
CA GLU A 6 3.53 19.51 9.08
C GLU A 6 3.52 18.00 8.94
N LYS A 7 2.90 17.31 9.90
CA LYS A 7 2.67 15.88 9.80
C LYS A 7 1.61 15.67 8.72
N HIS A 8 2.05 15.43 7.49
CA HIS A 8 1.16 15.00 6.42
C HIS A 8 0.49 13.69 6.86
N ARG A 9 -0.83 13.72 7.05
CA ARG A 9 -1.61 12.56 7.46
C ARG A 9 -2.26 11.93 6.24
N LEU A 10 -2.41 10.61 6.28
CA LEU A 10 -3.18 9.90 5.27
C LEU A 10 -4.66 10.30 5.42
N GLU A 11 -5.26 10.81 4.33
CA GLU A 11 -6.65 11.29 4.30
C GLU A 11 -7.49 10.47 3.32
N THR A 12 -6.93 10.22 2.13
CA THR A 12 -7.63 9.47 1.07
C THR A 12 -6.73 8.37 0.55
N VAL A 13 -7.33 7.22 0.25
CA VAL A 13 -6.68 6.14 -0.51
C VAL A 13 -7.51 5.82 -1.73
N THR A 14 -6.86 5.70 -2.88
CA THR A 14 -7.50 5.33 -4.14
C THR A 14 -6.98 3.99 -4.60
N PHE A 15 -7.89 3.05 -4.88
CA PHE A 15 -7.58 1.75 -5.44
C PHE A 15 -7.98 1.73 -6.92
N HIS A 16 -7.04 1.36 -7.77
CA HIS A 16 -7.26 1.13 -9.20
C HIS A 16 -6.89 -0.32 -9.52
N LEU A 17 -7.91 -1.16 -9.66
CA LEU A 17 -7.75 -2.55 -10.10
C LEU A 17 -8.16 -2.66 -11.57
N LYS A 18 -7.19 -2.99 -12.43
CA LYS A 18 -7.42 -3.39 -13.81
C LYS A 18 -7.60 -4.90 -13.84
N VAL A 19 -8.79 -5.35 -14.22
CA VAL A 19 -9.15 -6.76 -14.36
C VAL A 19 -8.73 -7.25 -15.77
N PRO A 20 -8.16 -8.45 -15.91
CA PRO A 20 -7.82 -9.01 -17.21
C PRO A 20 -9.08 -9.31 -18.00
N THR A 21 -9.08 -8.96 -19.27
CA THR A 21 -10.16 -9.27 -20.22
C THR A 21 -9.54 -9.78 -21.51
N ALA A 22 -10.36 -10.34 -22.41
CA ALA A 22 -9.88 -10.75 -23.74
C ALA A 22 -9.26 -9.59 -24.54
N VAL A 23 -9.61 -8.33 -24.21
CA VAL A 23 -9.17 -7.13 -24.93
C VAL A 23 -7.96 -6.46 -24.24
N THR A 24 -7.90 -6.47 -22.91
CA THR A 24 -6.90 -5.72 -22.11
C THR A 24 -5.63 -6.48 -21.78
N GLY A 25 -5.55 -7.76 -22.17
CA GLY A 25 -4.44 -8.65 -21.90
C GLY A 25 -4.70 -9.61 -20.72
N PRO A 26 -3.82 -10.60 -20.52
CA PRO A 26 -3.98 -11.63 -19.49
C PRO A 26 -3.63 -11.15 -18.08
N GLU A 27 -3.10 -9.93 -17.93
CA GLU A 27 -2.60 -9.43 -16.66
C GLU A 27 -3.63 -8.63 -15.88
N ALA A 28 -3.72 -8.90 -14.58
CA ALA A 28 -4.36 -8.01 -13.64
C ALA A 28 -3.35 -6.98 -13.13
N THR A 29 -3.76 -5.75 -12.87
CA THR A 29 -2.88 -4.73 -12.28
C THR A 29 -3.61 -4.01 -11.15
N LEU A 30 -3.01 -3.98 -9.97
CA LEU A 30 -3.50 -3.19 -8.84
C LEU A 30 -2.54 -2.03 -8.64
N ARG A 31 -3.07 -0.81 -8.64
CA ARG A 31 -2.36 0.39 -8.21
C ARG A 31 -3.12 1.02 -7.05
N VAL A 32 -2.42 1.30 -5.96
CA VAL A 32 -2.99 1.96 -4.78
C VAL A 32 -2.15 3.17 -4.45
N SER A 33 -2.76 4.31 -4.18
CA SER A 33 -2.05 5.50 -3.71
C SER A 33 -2.72 6.11 -2.50
N GLY A 34 -1.89 6.57 -1.55
CA GLY A 34 -2.31 7.30 -0.37
C GLY A 34 -2.01 8.79 -0.54
N ARG A 35 -2.97 9.65 -0.20
CA ARG A 35 -2.85 11.11 -0.36
C ARG A 35 -3.18 11.87 0.92
N SER A 36 -2.52 13.00 1.07
CA SER A 36 -2.78 14.06 2.05
C SER A 36 -3.16 15.32 1.29
N SER A 37 -4.20 16.06 1.72
CA SER A 37 -4.54 17.37 1.15
C SER A 37 -3.42 18.41 1.30
N ARG A 38 -2.50 18.20 2.25
CA ARG A 38 -1.37 19.08 2.53
C ARG A 38 -0.11 18.78 1.72
N GLN A 39 -0.14 17.75 0.86
CA GLN A 39 0.99 17.37 0.03
C GLN A 39 0.56 17.33 -1.44
N ARG A 40 1.35 17.97 -2.31
CA ARG A 40 1.05 18.02 -3.76
C ARG A 40 1.21 16.66 -4.45
N GLY A 41 2.02 15.77 -3.89
CA GLY A 41 2.24 14.40 -4.35
C GLY A 41 1.61 13.37 -3.41
N ASP A 42 1.52 12.13 -3.90
CA ASP A 42 1.05 11.01 -3.08
C ASP A 42 2.08 10.68 -1.99
N LEU A 43 1.62 10.33 -0.79
CA LEU A 43 2.45 9.90 0.34
C LEU A 43 3.21 8.61 0.01
N TRP A 44 2.56 7.73 -0.75
CA TRP A 44 3.10 6.47 -1.25
C TRP A 44 2.25 5.97 -2.42
N THR A 45 2.85 5.10 -3.22
CA THR A 45 2.15 4.35 -4.27
C THR A 45 2.60 2.90 -4.21
N TYR A 46 1.63 2.00 -4.19
CA TYR A 46 1.79 0.57 -4.36
C TYR A 46 1.34 0.19 -5.76
N ALA A 47 2.11 -0.67 -6.44
CA ALA A 47 1.72 -1.20 -7.74
C ALA A 47 2.18 -2.64 -7.86
N GLU A 48 1.27 -3.50 -8.30
CA GLU A 48 1.56 -4.91 -8.53
C GLU A 48 0.79 -5.40 -9.75
N VAL A 49 1.39 -6.34 -10.48
CA VAL A 49 0.86 -6.94 -11.70
C VAL A 49 0.80 -8.45 -11.49
N TRP A 50 -0.34 -9.09 -11.77
CA TRP A 50 -0.50 -10.54 -11.71
C TRP A 50 -0.70 -11.10 -13.11
N GLU A 51 0.09 -12.10 -13.45
CA GLU A 51 -0.13 -12.90 -14.65
C GLU A 51 -1.16 -14.00 -14.37
N ARG A 52 -1.99 -14.33 -15.36
CA ARG A 52 -3.10 -15.30 -15.21
C ARG A 52 -2.65 -16.71 -14.80
N GLN A 53 -1.39 -17.06 -15.07
CA GLN A 53 -0.86 -18.42 -14.93
C GLN A 53 0.41 -18.47 -14.09
N ASP A 54 0.57 -17.59 -13.10
CA ASP A 54 1.70 -17.69 -12.17
C ASP A 54 1.33 -18.64 -11.00
N PRO A 55 1.74 -19.92 -11.02
CA PRO A 55 1.43 -20.87 -9.95
C PRO A 55 2.23 -20.59 -8.67
N THR A 56 3.19 -19.67 -8.70
CA THR A 56 4.05 -19.34 -7.55
C THR A 56 3.48 -18.23 -6.69
N ARG A 57 2.37 -17.60 -7.10
CA ARG A 57 1.71 -16.57 -6.31
C ARG A 57 0.66 -17.12 -5.37
N ASP A 58 0.90 -16.89 -4.09
CA ASP A 58 -0.02 -17.26 -3.02
C ASP A 58 -1.18 -16.26 -2.84
N LEU A 59 -1.06 -15.03 -3.37
CA LEU A 59 -2.03 -13.95 -3.17
C LEU A 59 -2.67 -13.51 -4.47
N SER A 60 -4.00 -13.47 -4.49
CA SER A 60 -4.76 -12.88 -5.59
C SER A 60 -4.77 -11.34 -5.50
N PRO A 61 -5.10 -10.62 -6.60
CA PRO A 61 -5.25 -9.16 -6.56
C PRO A 61 -6.28 -8.67 -5.53
N VAL A 62 -7.32 -9.47 -5.25
CA VAL A 62 -8.36 -9.13 -4.28
C VAL A 62 -7.85 -9.28 -2.85
N ASP A 63 -7.04 -10.31 -2.59
CA ASP A 63 -6.40 -10.49 -1.28
C ASP A 63 -5.43 -9.33 -1.01
N ALA A 64 -4.61 -8.97 -2.00
CA ALA A 64 -3.72 -7.82 -1.88
C ALA A 64 -4.50 -6.52 -1.58
N LEU A 65 -5.62 -6.28 -2.29
CA LEU A 65 -6.50 -5.15 -2.01
C LEU A 65 -7.04 -5.17 -0.59
N HIS A 66 -7.52 -6.32 -0.11
CA HIS A 66 -8.02 -6.50 1.25
C HIS A 66 -6.96 -6.17 2.31
N TRP A 67 -5.76 -6.75 2.18
CA TRP A 67 -4.66 -6.53 3.12
C TRP A 67 -4.18 -5.08 3.14
N ILE A 68 -4.09 -4.43 1.97
CA ILE A 68 -3.74 -3.01 1.88
C ILE A 68 -4.84 -2.15 2.53
N ALA A 69 -6.12 -2.44 2.29
CA ALA A 69 -7.22 -1.71 2.92
C ALA A 69 -7.19 -1.84 4.46
N LEU A 70 -6.87 -3.04 4.96
CA LEU A 70 -6.71 -3.28 6.39
C LEU A 70 -5.54 -2.48 6.98
N ALA A 71 -4.37 -2.55 6.37
CA ALA A 71 -3.17 -1.81 6.79
C ALA A 71 -3.42 -0.29 6.77
N VAL A 72 -4.10 0.22 5.75
CA VAL A 72 -4.50 1.62 5.64
C VAL A 72 -5.43 2.03 6.79
N TRP A 73 -6.43 1.22 7.08
CA TRP A 73 -7.42 1.53 8.10
C TRP A 73 -6.83 1.54 9.51
N GLN A 74 -5.98 0.56 9.81
CA GLN A 74 -5.39 0.35 11.13
C GLN A 74 -4.20 1.29 11.38
N ASP A 75 -3.23 1.33 10.46
CA ASP A 75 -1.93 1.96 10.74
C ASP A 75 -1.79 3.35 10.10
N ARG A 76 -2.63 3.68 9.11
CA ARG A 76 -2.64 4.96 8.40
C ARG A 76 -1.25 5.40 7.92
N PRO A 77 -0.56 4.58 7.10
CA PRO A 77 0.83 4.81 6.74
C PRO A 77 0.99 6.15 6.03
N THR A 78 1.98 6.93 6.46
CA THR A 78 2.33 8.24 5.86
C THR A 78 3.53 8.14 4.93
N SER A 79 4.07 6.95 4.71
CA SER A 79 5.19 6.70 3.80
C SER A 79 5.18 5.26 3.29
N THR A 80 5.89 5.02 2.18
CA THR A 80 6.04 3.67 1.59
C THR A 80 6.66 2.69 2.59
N SER A 81 7.64 3.12 3.37
CA SER A 81 8.29 2.28 4.38
C SER A 81 7.33 1.83 5.48
N GLN A 82 6.41 2.70 5.90
CA GLN A 82 5.37 2.33 6.88
C GLN A 82 4.36 1.35 6.27
N LEU A 83 3.92 1.59 5.04
CA LEU A 83 3.01 0.67 4.35
C LEU A 83 3.62 -0.74 4.23
N ASN A 84 4.87 -0.83 3.78
CA ASN A 84 5.56 -2.11 3.65
C ASN A 84 5.71 -2.84 4.99
N ARG A 85 5.96 -2.08 6.07
CA ARG A 85 6.05 -2.63 7.43
C ARG A 85 4.71 -3.22 7.88
N SER A 86 3.62 -2.48 7.69
CA SER A 86 2.25 -2.94 7.99
C SER A 86 1.90 -4.20 7.22
N LEU A 87 2.21 -4.25 5.92
CA LEU A 87 1.93 -5.41 5.07
C LEU A 87 2.73 -6.67 5.46
N ARG A 88 3.91 -6.49 6.07
CA ARG A 88 4.74 -7.61 6.56
C ARG A 88 4.45 -8.02 8.00
N GLY A 89 3.62 -7.26 8.71
CA GLY A 89 3.37 -7.48 10.14
C GLY A 89 4.60 -7.20 11.02
N GLU A 90 5.54 -6.37 10.55
CA GLU A 90 6.75 -6.03 11.30
C GLU A 90 6.40 -5.06 12.45
N PRO A 91 6.84 -5.31 13.69
CA PRO A 91 6.58 -4.40 14.80
C PRO A 91 7.20 -3.01 14.55
N PRO A 92 6.53 -1.92 14.98
CA PRO A 92 7.01 -0.56 14.71
C PRO A 92 8.28 -0.20 15.48
N TRP A 93 8.56 -0.88 16.60
CA TRP A 93 9.85 -0.82 17.28
C TRP A 93 10.78 -1.86 16.64
N GLU A 94 11.97 -1.43 16.21
CA GLU A 94 13.04 -2.36 15.88
C GLU A 94 13.20 -3.32 17.07
N GLN A 95 13.33 -4.62 16.80
CA GLN A 95 13.85 -5.55 17.80
C GLN A 95 15.22 -5.02 18.22
N LEU A 96 15.26 -4.30 19.34
CA LEU A 96 16.48 -4.13 20.11
C LEU A 96 16.90 -5.54 20.50
N THR A 97 17.76 -6.15 19.70
CA THR A 97 18.48 -7.35 20.09
C THR A 97 19.30 -6.95 21.30
N LEU A 98 18.82 -7.30 22.49
CA LEU A 98 19.62 -7.22 23.71
C LEU A 98 20.73 -8.25 23.54
N CYS A 99 21.88 -7.79 23.03
CA CYS A 99 23.15 -8.51 23.10
C CYS A 99 23.63 -8.58 24.54
#